data_AF-A0A1Y0CES8-F1
#
_entry.id   AF-A0A1Y0CES8-F1
#
_cell.length_a   1.000
_cell.length_b   1.000
_cell.length_c   1.000
_cell.angle_alpha   90.00
_cell.angle_beta   90.00
_cell.angle_gamma   90.00
#
_symmetry.space_group_name_H-M   'P 1'
#
loop_
_entity.id
_entity.type
_entity.pdbx_description
1 polymer ?
#
loop_
_entity_poly.entity_id
_entity_poly.type
_entity_poly.pdbx_seq_one_letter_code
_entity_poly.pdbx_strand_id
1 'polypeptide(L)' 'MGRRKGEPLVRITDVEVVSVRREPLNRIDVDDVAREGFPELTPDEFVRFFCDSHKGCRPDSMVTRIEWRYV' A
#
# COMPACT_ATOMS: atom_id res chain seq x y z
N MET A 1 4.75 -3.76 -11.93
CA MET A 1 6.06 -3.77 -11.24
C MET A 1 6.11 -5.01 -10.36
N GLY A 2 7.27 -5.66 -10.24
CA GLY A 2 7.40 -6.85 -9.40
C GLY A 2 8.52 -7.79 -9.84
N ARG A 3 8.87 -8.72 -8.94
CA ARG A 3 9.84 -9.80 -9.17
C ARG A 3 9.47 -10.59 -10.44
N ARG A 4 10.45 -10.89 -11.28
CA ARG A 4 10.24 -11.76 -12.45
C ARG A 4 10.14 -13.22 -12.02
N LYS A 5 9.41 -14.01 -12.81
CA LYS A 5 9.34 -15.46 -12.62
C LYS A 5 10.75 -16.05 -12.65
N GLY A 6 11.13 -16.74 -11.57
CA GLY A 6 12.40 -17.48 -11.48
C GLY A 6 13.56 -16.76 -10.76
N GLU A 7 13.43 -15.47 -10.45
CA GLU A 7 14.42 -14.79 -9.59
C GLU A 7 14.48 -15.42 -8.17
N PRO A 8 15.66 -15.54 -7.55
CA PRO A 8 15.76 -16.08 -6.19
C PRO A 8 15.04 -15.18 -5.18
N LEU A 9 14.34 -15.78 -4.22
CA LEU A 9 13.76 -15.05 -3.09
C LEU A 9 14.82 -14.91 -2.00
N VAL A 10 15.22 -13.67 -1.72
CA VAL A 10 16.06 -13.34 -0.56
C VAL A 10 15.14 -12.93 0.58
N ARG A 11 15.17 -13.66 1.70
CA ARG A 11 14.43 -13.29 2.91
C ARG A 11 15.15 -12.12 3.58
N ILE A 12 14.46 -11.01 3.75
CA ILE A 12 15.01 -9.78 4.35
C ILE A 12 14.78 -9.77 5.86
N THR A 13 13.53 -9.89 6.29
CA THR A 13 13.13 -9.92 7.70
C THR A 13 11.73 -10.52 7.86
N ASP A 14 11.34 -10.77 9.10
CA ASP A 14 9.99 -11.20 9.48
C ASP A 14 9.17 -10.00 9.95
N VAL A 15 7.87 -10.05 9.64
CA VAL A 15 6.87 -9.06 10.07
C VAL A 15 5.62 -9.79 10.53
N GLU A 16 4.92 -9.20 11.50
CA GLU A 16 3.64 -9.67 11.99
C GLU A 16 2.52 -8.76 11.47
N VAL A 17 1.50 -9.35 10.86
CA VAL A 17 0.28 -8.63 10.46
C VAL A 17 -0.60 -8.44 11.68
N VAL A 18 -0.88 -7.17 12.03
CA VAL A 18 -1.65 -6.81 13.23
C VAL A 18 -3.08 -6.37 12.92
N SER A 19 -3.36 -5.97 11.68
CA SER A 19 -4.72 -5.62 11.24
C SER A 19 -4.90 -5.83 9.75
N VAL A 20 -6.07 -6.32 9.35
CA VAL A 20 -6.49 -6.42 7.95
C VAL A 20 -7.94 -5.97 7.84
N ARG A 21 -8.21 -5.01 6.96
CA ARG A 21 -9.59 -4.57 6.68
C ARG A 21 -9.74 -4.12 5.23
N ARG A 22 -10.99 -4.12 4.77
CA ARG A 22 -11.36 -3.53 3.48
C ARG A 22 -11.96 -2.15 3.66
N GLU A 23 -11.49 -1.20 2.88
CA GLU A 23 -11.99 0.18 2.87
C GLU A 23 -11.78 0.85 1.51
N PRO A 24 -12.52 1.93 1.20
CA PRO A 24 -12.26 2.73 0.00
C PRO A 24 -10.84 3.32 0.01
N LEU A 25 -10.16 3.33 -1.14
CA LEU A 25 -8.81 3.86 -1.28
C LEU A 25 -8.69 5.32 -0.80
N ASN A 26 -9.68 6.16 -1.12
CA ASN A 26 -9.72 7.57 -0.72
C ASN A 26 -10.02 7.80 0.76
N ARG A 27 -10.12 6.75 1.57
CA ARG A 27 -10.17 6.84 3.03
C ARG A 27 -8.78 6.99 3.67
N ILE A 28 -7.72 6.78 2.89
CA ILE A 28 -6.34 6.88 3.37
C ILE A 28 -6.06 8.26 3.97
N ASP A 29 -5.36 8.29 5.10
CA ASP A 29 -4.94 9.53 5.76
C ASP A 29 -3.43 9.82 5.57
N VAL A 30 -2.98 10.97 6.06
CA VAL A 30 -1.58 11.40 5.93
C VAL A 30 -0.60 10.46 6.64
N ASP A 31 -1.02 9.84 7.75
CA ASP A 31 -0.16 8.92 8.50
C ASP A 31 -0.02 7.58 7.76
N ASP A 32 -1.09 7.10 7.15
CA ASP A 32 -1.08 5.94 6.26
C ASP A 32 -0.17 6.17 5.05
N VAL A 33 -0.26 7.32 4.40
CA VAL A 33 0.60 7.69 3.26
C VAL A 33 2.09 7.70 3.67
N ALA A 34 2.40 8.27 4.85
CA ALA A 34 3.75 8.25 5.38
C ALA A 34 4.25 6.82 5.69
N ARG A 35 3.38 5.97 6.25
CA ARG A 35 3.69 4.55 6.53
C ARG A 35 3.87 3.69 5.27
N GLU A 36 3.21 4.03 4.17
CA GLU A 36 3.43 3.44 2.84
C GLU A 36 4.76 3.89 2.21
N GLY A 37 5.47 4.84 2.83
CA GLY A 37 6.79 5.32 2.41
C GLY A 37 6.76 6.56 1.52
N PHE A 38 5.68 7.34 1.55
CA PHE A 38 5.51 8.57 0.76
C PHE A 38 5.24 9.81 1.64
N PRO A 39 6.07 10.11 2.65
CA PRO A 39 5.81 11.20 3.61
C PRO A 39 5.69 12.60 2.97
N GLU A 40 6.17 12.77 1.76
CA GLU A 40 6.09 14.01 0.98
C GLU A 40 4.78 14.18 0.21
N LEU A 41 3.96 13.13 0.07
CA LEU A 41 2.70 13.19 -0.67
C LEU A 41 1.53 13.49 0.26
N THR A 42 0.60 14.30 -0.24
CA THR A 42 -0.74 14.39 0.36
C THR A 42 -1.57 13.14 0.05
N PRO A 43 -2.64 12.86 0.82
CA PRO A 43 -3.57 11.75 0.52
C PRO A 43 -4.12 11.80 -0.91
N ASP A 44 -4.50 12.97 -1.42
CA ASP A 44 -5.02 13.10 -2.78
C ASP A 44 -3.96 12.80 -3.85
N GLU A 45 -2.72 13.24 -3.64
CA GLU A 45 -1.60 12.93 -4.54
C GLU A 45 -1.27 11.45 -4.53
N PHE A 46 -1.26 10.81 -3.36
CA PHE A 46 -1.06 9.37 -3.24
C PHE A 46 -2.18 8.59 -3.92
N VAL A 47 -3.45 8.95 -3.71
CA VAL A 47 -4.60 8.29 -4.37
C VAL A 47 -4.48 8.41 -5.88
N ARG A 48 -4.11 9.59 -6.41
CA ARG A 48 -3.88 9.77 -7.85
C ARG A 48 -2.76 8.86 -8.36
N PHE A 49 -1.61 8.89 -7.70
CA PHE A 49 -0.47 8.04 -8.02
C PHE A 49 -0.84 6.54 -8.00
N PHE A 50 -1.61 6.12 -7.00
CA PHE A 50 -2.07 4.74 -6.86
C PHE A 50 -2.99 4.32 -8.00
N CYS A 51 -3.99 5.14 -8.34
CA CYS A 51 -4.89 4.92 -9.47
C CYS A 51 -4.14 4.87 -10.82
N ASP A 52 -3.17 5.77 -11.03
CA ASP A 52 -2.37 5.83 -12.25
C ASP A 52 -1.48 4.58 -12.43
N SER A 53 -0.97 4.04 -11.33
CA SER A 53 -0.11 2.84 -11.32
C SER A 53 -0.88 1.51 -11.37
N HIS A 54 -2.16 1.49 -10.96
CA HIS A 54 -2.99 0.29 -10.89
C HIS A 54 -4.22 0.37 -11.80
N LYS A 55 -4.10 -0.21 -13.01
CA LYS A 55 -5.18 -0.24 -14.00
C LYS A 55 -6.50 -0.74 -13.40
N GLY A 56 -7.54 0.09 -13.49
CA GLY A 56 -8.88 -0.23 -13.03
C GLY A 56 -9.16 0.15 -11.57
N CYS A 57 -8.17 0.65 -10.83
CA CYS A 57 -8.37 1.21 -9.50
C CYS A 57 -8.90 2.64 -9.60
N ARG A 58 -9.86 2.98 -8.74
CA ARG A 58 -10.49 4.30 -8.62
C ARG A 58 -10.43 4.75 -7.15
N PRO A 59 -10.59 6.04 -6.84
CA PRO A 59 -10.58 6.53 -5.46
C PRO A 59 -11.56 5.81 -4.53
N ASP A 60 -12.72 5.41 -5.04
CA ASP A 60 -13.77 4.68 -4.29
C ASP A 60 -13.60 3.15 -4.31
N SER A 61 -12.55 2.64 -4.96
CA SER A 61 -12.29 1.20 -5.01
C SER A 61 -12.01 0.67 -3.62
N MET A 62 -12.72 -0.39 -3.25
CA MET A 62 -12.49 -1.11 -2.00
C MET A 62 -11.13 -1.83 -2.09
N VAL A 63 -10.13 -1.35 -1.36
CA VAL A 63 -8.79 -1.95 -1.24
C VAL A 63 -8.65 -2.69 0.09
N THR A 64 -7.57 -3.44 0.27
CA THR A 64 -7.23 -4.07 1.56
C THR A 64 -6.12 -3.28 2.22
N ARG A 65 -6.41 -2.64 3.36
CA ARG A 65 -5.36 -2.03 4.20
C ARG A 65 -4.82 -3.10 5.14
N ILE A 66 -3.50 -3.30 5.08
CA ILE A 66 -2.77 -4.25 5.90
C ILE A 66 -1.84 -3.47 6.80
N GLU A 67 -2.03 -3.60 8.11
CA GLU A 67 -1.10 -3.06 9.10
C GLU A 67 -0.22 -4.17 9.63
N TRP A 68 1.07 -3.89 9.75
CA TRP A 68 2.06 -4.85 10.21
C TRP A 68 3.12 -4.16 11.08
N ARG A 69 3.85 -4.97 11.84
CA ARG A 69 5.01 -4.55 12.63
C ARG A 69 6.17 -5.50 12.43
N TYR A 70 7.39 -5.04 12.67
CA TYR A 70 8.53 -5.94 12.79
C TYR A 70 8.35 -6.87 14.00
N VAL A 71 8.84 -8.11 13.85
CA VAL A 71 8.93 -9.10 14.93
C VAL A 71 10.11 -8.79 15.84
#